data_AF-A0A2S6IKT5-F1
#
_entry.id   AF-A0A2S6IKT5-F1
#
_cell.length_a   1.000
_cell.length_b   1.000
_cell.length_c   1.000
_cell.angle_alpha   90.00
_cell.angle_beta   90.00
_cell.angle_gamma   90.00
#
_symmetry.space_group_name_H-M   'P 1'
#
loop_
_entity.id
_entity.type
_entity.pdbx_description
1 polymer ?
#
loop_
_entity_poly.entity_id
_entity_poly.type
_entity_poly.pdbx_seq_one_letter_code
_entity_poly.pdbx_strand_id
1 'polypeptide(L)'
;MSSYILIKTDQQNKLEQALYDLANLYSSSEDTEGIQLYRKKGLATEFLIRFSNQPDFVGFSYYVNYLDYPIGLDEFSFKVYGFYNSSQLYEFSKLKNSGWLMIYTNPKDEYGDNVYIVNESNKTFIYDFGGNLTEIDKSVLPYKLVSISQEDYHHITDIYPAPKDKADKKLWWKFW
;
A
#
# COMPACT_ATOMS: atom_id res chain seq x y z
N MET A 1 11.50 -7.89 9.78
CA MET A 1 10.13 -7.34 9.80
C MET A 1 9.65 -7.26 8.37
N SER A 2 8.45 -7.78 8.10
CA SER A 2 7.80 -7.67 6.79
C SER A 2 7.28 -6.26 6.57
N SER A 3 7.12 -5.87 5.31
CA SER A 3 6.55 -4.58 4.92
C SER A 3 5.07 -4.52 5.32
N TYR A 4 4.55 -3.31 5.52
CA TYR A 4 3.19 -3.10 6.04
C TYR A 4 2.62 -1.77 5.57
N ILE A 5 1.29 -1.66 5.56
CA ILE A 5 0.59 -0.43 5.19
C ILE A 5 -0.16 0.09 6.41
N LEU A 6 -0.05 1.39 6.67
CA LEU A 6 -0.83 2.11 7.67
C LEU A 6 -1.91 2.93 6.98
N ILE A 7 -3.12 2.87 7.53
CA ILE A 7 -4.26 3.62 7.03
C ILE A 7 -4.91 4.39 8.16
N LYS A 8 -5.25 5.66 7.91
CA LYS A 8 -6.12 6.44 8.77
C LYS A 8 -7.47 6.69 8.09
N THR A 9 -8.53 6.25 8.74
CA THR A 9 -9.92 6.40 8.29
C THR A 9 -10.89 6.18 9.45
N ASP A 10 -12.05 6.82 9.45
CA ASP A 10 -13.17 6.51 10.35
C ASP A 10 -14.19 5.54 9.70
N GLN A 11 -14.03 5.22 8.42
CA GLN A 11 -14.91 4.36 7.63
C GLN A 11 -14.39 2.92 7.54
N GLN A 12 -14.35 2.17 8.65
CA GLN A 12 -13.84 0.79 8.64
C GLN A 12 -14.52 -0.08 7.57
N ASN A 13 -15.86 -0.02 7.46
CA ASN A 13 -16.58 -0.86 6.51
C ASN A 13 -16.16 -0.59 5.06
N LYS A 14 -15.79 0.66 4.72
CA LYS A 14 -15.29 1.02 3.40
C LYS A 14 -13.86 0.55 3.20
N LEU A 15 -13.03 0.57 4.24
CA LEU A 15 -11.70 -0.02 4.19
C LEU A 15 -11.75 -1.54 3.98
N GLU A 16 -12.63 -2.25 4.69
CA GLU A 16 -12.83 -3.69 4.48
C GLU A 16 -13.30 -3.98 3.04
N GLN A 17 -14.23 -3.18 2.52
CA GLN A 17 -14.67 -3.28 1.13
C GLN A 17 -13.50 -3.06 0.14
N ALA A 18 -12.71 -2.00 0.30
CA ALA A 18 -11.57 -1.71 -0.56
C ALA A 18 -10.52 -2.84 -0.52
N LEU A 19 -10.26 -3.43 0.64
CA LEU A 19 -9.33 -4.55 0.76
C LEU A 19 -9.86 -5.83 0.10
N TYR A 20 -11.17 -6.07 0.18
CA TYR A 20 -11.81 -7.17 -0.54
C TYR A 20 -11.76 -6.97 -2.06
N ASP A 21 -12.02 -5.76 -2.52
CA ASP A 21 -11.95 -5.40 -3.94
C ASP A 21 -10.51 -5.50 -4.47
N LEU A 22 -9.51 -5.06 -3.69
CA LEU A 22 -8.09 -5.26 -3.97
C LEU A 22 -7.77 -6.76 -4.08
N ALA A 23 -8.19 -7.57 -3.11
CA ALA A 23 -7.93 -9.01 -3.13
C ALA A 23 -8.51 -9.67 -4.38
N ASN A 24 -9.72 -9.28 -4.79
CA ASN A 24 -10.34 -9.81 -6.01
C ASN A 24 -9.61 -9.34 -7.28
N LEU A 25 -9.27 -8.05 -7.36
CA LEU A 25 -8.62 -7.45 -8.52
C LEU A 25 -7.26 -8.10 -8.81
N TYR A 26 -6.53 -8.43 -7.74
CA TYR A 26 -5.22 -9.07 -7.81
C TYR A 26 -5.24 -10.55 -7.40
N SER A 27 -6.39 -11.21 -7.54
CA SER A 27 -6.59 -12.63 -7.15
C SER A 27 -5.72 -13.64 -7.91
N SER A 28 -5.07 -13.22 -8.99
CA SER A 28 -4.06 -14.02 -9.69
C SER A 28 -2.67 -13.95 -9.05
N SER A 29 -2.43 -12.98 -8.15
CA SER A 29 -1.21 -12.89 -7.33
C SER A 29 -1.42 -13.63 -6.01
N GLU A 30 -0.43 -14.43 -5.63
CA GLU A 30 -0.39 -15.11 -4.31
C GLU A 30 -0.35 -14.11 -3.15
N ASP A 31 0.05 -12.86 -3.41
CA ASP A 31 0.19 -11.81 -2.39
C ASP A 31 -1.13 -11.43 -1.72
N THR A 32 -2.26 -11.65 -2.41
CA THR A 32 -3.60 -11.29 -1.92
C THR A 32 -4.30 -12.43 -1.17
N GLU A 33 -3.66 -13.59 -1.05
CA GLU A 33 -4.18 -14.71 -0.29
C GLU A 33 -3.91 -14.52 1.21
N GLY A 34 -4.79 -13.77 1.88
CA GLY A 34 -4.70 -13.53 3.32
C GLY A 34 -4.11 -12.15 3.64
N ILE A 35 -4.82 -11.10 3.21
CA ILE A 35 -4.59 -9.73 3.64
C ILE A 35 -5.14 -9.57 5.06
N GLN A 36 -4.27 -9.26 6.01
CA GLN A 36 -4.60 -9.20 7.43
C GLN A 36 -4.88 -7.75 7.83
N LEU A 37 -6.08 -7.49 8.36
CA LEU A 37 -6.48 -6.18 8.86
C LEU A 37 -6.41 -6.14 10.39
N TYR A 38 -5.72 -5.13 10.91
CA TYR A 38 -5.60 -4.85 12.33
C TYR A 38 -6.02 -3.42 12.64
N ARG A 39 -6.53 -3.19 13.84
CA ARG A 39 -6.82 -1.86 14.40
C ARG A 39 -5.91 -1.57 15.58
N LYS A 40 -5.37 -0.36 15.66
CA LYS A 40 -4.54 0.05 16.79
C LYS A 40 -5.35 0.17 18.08
N LYS A 41 -4.80 -0.31 19.19
CA LYS A 41 -5.41 -0.23 20.52
C LYS A 41 -5.57 1.23 20.93
N GLY A 42 -6.75 1.57 21.43
CA GLY A 42 -7.08 2.92 21.88
C GLY A 42 -7.31 3.96 20.77
N LEU A 43 -7.16 3.59 19.48
CA LEU A 43 -7.39 4.49 18.35
C LEU A 43 -8.33 3.84 17.32
N ALA A 44 -9.57 4.32 17.27
CA ALA A 44 -10.60 3.77 16.39
C ALA A 44 -10.31 3.97 14.89
N THR A 45 -9.45 4.93 14.55
CA THR A 45 -9.23 5.39 13.18
C THR A 45 -7.85 5.01 12.61
N GLU A 46 -7.03 4.24 13.33
CA GLU A 46 -5.70 3.81 12.87
C GLU A 46 -5.69 2.31 12.60
N PHE A 47 -5.41 1.95 11.35
CA PHE A 47 -5.40 0.58 10.87
C PHE A 47 -4.02 0.20 10.35
N LEU A 48 -3.71 -1.09 10.47
CA LEU A 48 -2.51 -1.73 9.97
C LEU A 48 -2.95 -2.87 9.04
N ILE A 49 -2.36 -2.91 7.85
CA ILE A 49 -2.53 -3.98 6.88
C ILE A 49 -1.19 -4.71 6.75
N ARG A 50 -1.27 -6.04 6.77
CA ARG A 50 -0.16 -6.94 6.49
C ARG A 50 -0.60 -7.96 5.46
N PHE A 51 0.36 -8.48 4.72
CA PHE A 51 0.13 -9.55 3.75
C PHE A 51 0.75 -10.83 4.28
N SER A 52 0.00 -11.94 4.20
CA SER A 52 0.52 -13.27 4.55
C SER A 52 1.67 -13.65 3.62
N ASN A 53 1.52 -13.36 2.33
CA ASN A 53 2.56 -13.44 1.31
C ASN A 53 3.02 -12.02 0.97
N GLN A 54 4.30 -11.72 1.22
CA GLN A 54 4.82 -10.37 1.05
C GLN A 54 4.89 -10.01 -0.44
N PRO A 55 4.14 -9.00 -0.91
CA PRO A 55 4.28 -8.53 -2.28
C PRO A 55 5.68 -7.99 -2.55
N ASP A 56 6.12 -8.14 -3.79
CA ASP A 56 7.27 -7.40 -4.29
C ASP A 56 7.01 -5.88 -4.23
N PHE A 57 8.04 -5.09 -4.52
CA PHE A 57 7.93 -3.65 -4.40
C PHE A 57 6.93 -3.03 -5.37
N VAL A 58 6.80 -3.60 -6.58
CA VAL A 58 5.91 -3.09 -7.61
C VAL A 58 4.47 -3.35 -7.20
N GLY A 59 4.13 -4.59 -6.85
CA GLY A 59 2.82 -4.97 -6.33
C GLY A 59 2.45 -4.19 -5.06
N PHE A 60 3.39 -4.05 -4.12
CA PHE A 60 3.16 -3.27 -2.91
C PHE A 60 2.89 -1.79 -3.22
N SER A 61 3.60 -1.20 -4.19
CA SER A 61 3.37 0.18 -4.64
C SER A 61 1.99 0.36 -5.28
N TYR A 62 1.56 -0.60 -6.10
CA TYR A 62 0.20 -0.63 -6.63
C TYR A 62 -0.85 -0.68 -5.52
N TYR A 63 -0.64 -1.51 -4.49
CA TYR A 63 -1.58 -1.63 -3.38
C TYR A 63 -1.68 -0.33 -2.56
N VAL A 64 -0.55 0.36 -2.34
CA VAL A 64 -0.56 1.68 -1.69
C VAL A 64 -1.35 2.70 -2.50
N ASN A 65 -1.12 2.78 -3.81
CA ASN A 65 -1.84 3.70 -4.70
C ASN A 65 -3.35 3.37 -4.76
N TYR A 66 -3.70 2.10 -4.96
CA TYR A 66 -5.09 1.65 -4.99
C TYR A 66 -5.83 1.97 -3.69
N LEU A 67 -5.20 1.73 -2.53
CA LEU A 67 -5.86 1.97 -1.24
C LEU A 67 -6.05 3.46 -0.96
N ASP A 68 -5.26 4.33 -1.56
CA ASP A 68 -5.47 5.78 -1.45
C ASP A 68 -6.65 6.24 -2.33
N TYR A 69 -6.83 5.59 -3.49
CA TYR A 69 -7.89 5.85 -4.48
C TYR A 69 -8.66 4.57 -4.87
N PRO A 70 -9.45 3.98 -3.95
CA PRO A 70 -10.13 2.71 -4.21
C PRO A 70 -11.23 2.86 -5.27
N ILE A 71 -11.16 2.02 -6.31
CA ILE A 71 -12.10 2.04 -7.44
C ILE A 71 -13.54 1.83 -6.96
N GLY A 72 -14.46 2.74 -7.32
CA GLY A 72 -15.87 2.63 -6.98
C GLY A 72 -16.20 3.12 -5.56
N LEU A 73 -15.23 3.72 -4.89
CA LEU A 73 -15.37 4.39 -3.60
C LEU A 73 -14.90 5.86 -3.70
N ASP A 74 -15.15 6.50 -4.84
CA ASP A 74 -14.61 7.82 -5.23
C ASP A 74 -14.94 8.97 -4.24
N GLU A 75 -15.97 8.81 -3.41
CA GLU A 75 -16.33 9.77 -2.34
C GLU A 75 -15.46 9.62 -1.07
N PHE A 76 -14.59 8.62 -1.01
CA PHE A 76 -13.76 8.29 0.12
C PHE A 76 -12.29 8.28 -0.28
N SER A 77 -11.47 9.03 0.47
CA SER A 77 -10.03 8.93 0.40
C SER A 77 -9.50 8.52 1.77
N PHE A 78 -8.70 7.48 1.78
CA PHE A 78 -7.98 7.07 2.98
C PHE A 78 -6.65 7.80 3.03
N LYS A 79 -6.09 8.00 4.22
CA LYS A 79 -4.71 8.46 4.34
C LYS A 79 -3.79 7.26 4.45
N VAL A 80 -3.09 6.92 3.37
CA VAL A 80 -2.32 5.68 3.24
C VAL A 80 -0.81 5.94 3.29
N TYR A 81 -0.10 5.11 4.07
CA TYR A 81 1.36 5.07 4.09
C TYR A 81 1.86 3.63 4.06
N GLY A 82 2.55 3.25 2.99
CA GLY A 82 3.28 2.00 2.91
C GLY A 82 4.67 2.12 3.52
N PHE A 83 5.10 1.09 4.24
CA PHE A 83 6.47 0.96 4.73
C PHE A 83 7.07 -0.30 4.16
N TYR A 84 8.08 -0.14 3.30
CA TYR A 84 8.71 -1.22 2.58
C TYR A 84 10.18 -1.38 2.98
N ASN A 85 10.62 -2.62 3.22
CA ASN A 85 12.02 -2.87 3.56
C ASN A 85 12.87 -2.99 2.28
N SER A 86 13.78 -2.04 2.07
CA SER A 86 14.63 -1.99 0.87
C SER A 86 15.61 -3.17 0.73
N SER A 87 15.83 -3.97 1.78
CA SER A 87 16.63 -5.19 1.67
C SER A 87 16.01 -6.24 0.74
N GLN A 88 14.70 -6.11 0.47
CA GLN A 88 13.93 -6.96 -0.43
C GLN A 88 13.99 -6.48 -1.90
N LEU A 89 14.65 -5.35 -2.17
CA LEU A 89 14.74 -4.76 -3.51
C LEU A 89 15.92 -5.29 -4.32
N TYR A 90 15.60 -5.77 -5.53
CA TYR A 90 16.59 -6.22 -6.51
C TYR A 90 16.71 -5.28 -7.72
N GLU A 91 15.60 -4.72 -8.18
CA GLU A 91 15.50 -4.03 -9.47
C GLU A 91 15.88 -2.55 -9.41
N PHE A 92 15.64 -1.89 -8.27
CA PHE A 92 15.85 -0.45 -8.11
C PHE A 92 17.12 -0.14 -7.32
N SER A 93 18.26 -0.07 -8.02
CA SER A 93 19.58 0.17 -7.41
C SER A 93 19.66 1.42 -6.53
N LYS A 94 18.93 2.49 -6.90
CA LYS A 94 18.87 3.75 -6.13
C LYS A 94 18.16 3.62 -4.78
N LEU A 95 17.25 2.65 -4.64
CA LEU A 95 16.48 2.41 -3.41
C LEU A 95 17.09 1.30 -2.56
N LYS A 96 17.86 0.41 -3.18
CA LYS A 96 18.48 -0.74 -2.53
C LYS A 96 19.33 -0.32 -1.32
N ASN A 97 19.22 -1.06 -0.23
CA ASN A 97 19.96 -0.84 1.03
C ASN A 97 19.72 0.53 1.69
N SER A 98 18.62 1.21 1.37
CA SER A 98 18.25 2.49 2.00
C SER A 98 17.50 2.34 3.33
N GLY A 99 17.52 1.15 3.94
CA GLY A 99 16.73 0.83 5.13
C GLY A 99 15.25 0.70 4.80
N TRP A 100 14.40 1.38 5.57
CA TRP A 100 12.96 1.44 5.30
C TRP A 100 12.61 2.58 4.34
N LEU A 101 11.66 2.29 3.45
CA LEU A 101 11.08 3.22 2.51
C LEU A 101 9.66 3.54 2.97
N MET A 102 9.31 4.82 3.00
CA MET A 102 7.93 5.27 3.15
C MET A 102 7.35 5.59 1.77
N ILE A 103 6.24 4.95 1.43
CA ILE A 103 5.56 5.04 0.14
C ILE A 103 4.20 5.69 0.36
N TYR A 104 3.85 6.67 -0.46
CA TYR A 104 2.60 7.43 -0.36
C TYR A 104 2.23 8.02 -1.71
N THR A 105 0.99 8.46 -1.85
CA THR A 105 0.50 9.24 -2.99
C THR A 105 0.52 10.73 -2.65
N ASN A 106 0.76 11.58 -3.64
CA ASN A 106 0.67 13.03 -3.46
C ASN A 106 -0.68 13.51 -4.01
N PRO A 107 -1.61 14.04 -3.17
CA PRO A 107 -2.93 14.47 -3.64
C PRO A 107 -2.88 15.73 -4.53
N LYS A 108 -1.71 16.36 -4.65
CA LYS A 108 -1.47 17.50 -5.56
C LYS A 108 -0.80 17.09 -6.86
N ASP A 109 -0.48 15.80 -7.03
CA ASP A 109 0.04 15.31 -8.30
C ASP A 109 -1.10 15.23 -9.31
N GLU A 110 -0.93 15.89 -10.46
CA GLU A 110 -1.90 15.85 -11.55
C GLU A 110 -1.84 14.53 -12.33
N TYR A 111 -0.75 13.77 -12.15
CA TYR A 111 -0.56 12.44 -12.68
C TYR A 111 -0.91 11.43 -11.58
N GLY A 112 -2.16 10.95 -11.57
CA GLY A 112 -2.74 10.11 -10.50
C GLY A 112 -2.09 8.72 -10.31
N ASP A 113 -1.10 8.39 -11.14
CA ASP A 113 -0.61 7.02 -11.34
C ASP A 113 0.83 6.87 -10.84
N ASN A 114 1.17 7.67 -9.84
CA ASN A 114 2.50 7.72 -9.27
C ASN A 114 2.45 7.44 -7.77
N VAL A 115 3.51 6.83 -7.27
CA VAL A 115 3.81 6.82 -5.84
C VAL A 115 5.10 7.57 -5.56
N TYR A 116 5.08 8.29 -4.45
CA TYR A 116 6.22 8.99 -3.90
C TYR A 116 6.86 8.08 -2.86
N ILE A 117 8.18 8.00 -2.92
CA ILE A 117 8.99 7.17 -2.05
C ILE A 117 9.97 8.10 -1.34
N VAL A 118 10.04 8.04 -0.03
CA VAL A 118 11.06 8.73 0.76
C VAL A 118 11.81 7.73 1.62
N ASN A 119 13.13 7.81 1.58
CA ASN A 119 14.00 6.95 2.39
C ASN A 119 14.42 7.61 3.71
N GLU A 120 15.14 6.88 4.55
CA GLU A 120 15.60 7.35 5.87
C GLU A 120 16.47 8.61 5.81
N SER A 121 17.16 8.83 4.69
CA SER A 121 17.97 10.04 4.43
C SER A 121 17.15 11.20 3.86
N ASN A 122 15.81 11.11 3.85
CA ASN A 122 14.88 12.07 3.25
C ASN A 122 15.05 12.31 1.74
N LYS A 123 15.74 11.41 1.02
CA LYS A 123 15.74 11.46 -0.45
C LYS A 123 14.40 11.01 -0.97
N THR A 124 13.86 11.76 -1.93
CA THR A 124 12.53 11.53 -2.47
C THR A 124 12.61 11.07 -3.92
N PHE A 125 11.81 10.08 -4.25
CA PHE A 125 11.70 9.50 -5.58
C PHE A 125 10.23 9.44 -5.98
N ILE A 126 9.97 9.52 -7.27
CA ILE A 126 8.68 9.21 -7.88
C ILE A 126 8.86 7.90 -8.65
N TYR A 127 8.02 6.93 -8.36
CA TYR A 127 7.87 5.72 -9.17
C TYR A 127 6.59 5.85 -9.99
N ASP A 128 6.75 5.85 -11.31
CA ASP A 128 5.62 5.73 -12.23
C ASP A 128 5.36 4.25 -12.52
N PHE A 129 4.09 3.90 -12.73
CA PHE A 129 3.70 2.53 -13.06
C PHE A 129 4.12 2.10 -14.48
N GLY A 130 4.80 2.97 -15.24
CA GLY A 130 5.56 2.64 -16.45
C GLY A 130 6.94 2.04 -16.15
N GLY A 131 7.35 1.97 -14.89
CA GLY A 131 8.59 1.35 -14.43
C GLY A 131 9.74 2.33 -14.19
N ASN A 132 9.53 3.65 -14.35
CA ASN A 132 10.59 4.63 -14.14
C ASN A 132 10.65 5.08 -12.69
N LEU A 133 11.88 5.27 -12.20
CA LEU A 133 12.17 5.82 -10.88
C LEU A 133 13.00 7.10 -10.99
N THR A 134 12.35 8.23 -10.72
CA THR A 134 12.96 9.57 -10.81
C THR A 134 13.22 10.13 -9.42
N GLU A 135 14.46 10.55 -9.15
CA GLU A 135 14.79 11.28 -7.90
C GLU A 135 14.39 12.76 -8.07
N ILE A 136 13.83 13.35 -7.02
CA ILE A 136 13.41 14.76 -7.01
C ILE A 136 14.02 15.51 -5.83
N ASP A 137 14.39 16.77 -6.05
CA ASP A 137 15.05 17.60 -5.04
C ASP A 137 14.12 18.05 -3.91
N LYS A 138 12.80 18.07 -4.18
CA LYS A 138 11.80 18.56 -3.24
C LYS A 138 11.06 17.40 -2.59
N SER A 139 11.39 17.14 -1.32
CA SER A 139 10.57 16.26 -0.49
C SER A 139 9.20 16.88 -0.26
N VAL A 140 8.14 16.17 -0.69
CA VAL A 140 6.74 16.57 -0.45
C VAL A 140 6.34 16.24 0.98
N LEU A 141 6.78 15.09 1.49
CA LEU A 141 6.63 14.66 2.87
C LEU A 141 7.95 14.09 3.40
N PRO A 142 8.41 14.53 4.60
CA PRO A 142 9.60 13.99 5.22
C PRO A 142 9.36 12.54 5.65
N TYR A 143 10.44 11.76 5.66
CA TYR A 143 10.41 10.39 6.15
C TYR A 143 10.04 10.35 7.63
N LYS A 144 9.09 9.48 7.97
CA LYS A 144 8.70 9.21 9.34
C LYS A 144 8.32 7.74 9.51
N LEU A 145 9.27 6.95 10.02
CA LEU A 145 9.00 5.56 10.39
C LEU A 145 7.99 5.50 11.53
N VAL A 146 7.00 4.62 11.39
CA VAL A 146 6.09 4.26 12.47
C VAL A 146 6.36 2.81 12.84
N SER A 147 7.25 2.59 13.81
CA SER A 147 7.52 1.24 14.30
C SER A 147 6.23 0.58 14.81
N ILE A 148 6.06 -0.70 14.50
CA ILE A 148 4.87 -1.48 14.83
C ILE A 148 5.24 -2.55 15.85
N SER A 149 4.61 -2.53 17.03
CA SER A 149 4.57 -3.68 17.91
C SER A 149 3.24 -4.40 17.74
N GLN A 150 3.26 -5.72 17.55
CA GLN A 150 2.03 -6.51 17.38
C GLN A 150 1.11 -6.41 18.59
N GLU A 151 1.67 -6.19 19.78
CA GLU A 151 0.90 -6.04 21.02
C GLU A 151 0.06 -4.75 21.05
N ASP A 152 0.36 -3.76 20.19
CA ASP A 152 -0.36 -2.49 20.11
C ASP A 152 -1.62 -2.58 19.22
N TYR A 153 -1.91 -3.76 18.66
CA TYR A 153 -2.98 -3.92 17.67
C TYR A 153 -3.94 -5.05 18.04
N HIS A 154 -5.21 -4.87 17.68
CA HIS A 154 -6.23 -5.90 17.66
C HIS A 154 -6.38 -6.42 16.22
N HIS A 155 -6.32 -7.73 16.05
CA HIS A 155 -6.71 -8.35 14.77
C HIS A 155 -8.21 -8.18 14.56
N ILE A 156 -8.59 -7.79 13.33
CA ILE A 156 -9.98 -7.60 12.95
C ILE A 156 -10.43 -8.76 12.09
N THR A 157 -9.75 -9.00 10.97
CA THR A 157 -10.12 -10.03 10.00
C THR A 157 -8.97 -10.35 9.05
N ASP A 158 -9.06 -11.51 8.41
CA ASP A 158 -8.24 -11.89 7.27
C ASP A 158 -9.12 -11.89 6.01
N ILE A 159 -8.62 -11.27 4.95
CA ILE A 159 -9.34 -11.03 3.70
C ILE A 159 -8.70 -11.88 2.61
N TYR A 160 -9.55 -12.58 1.86
CA TYR A 160 -9.17 -13.48 0.78
C TYR A 160 -9.96 -13.13 -0.48
N PRO A 161 -9.39 -13.39 -1.67
CA PRO A 161 -10.13 -13.27 -2.92
C PRO A 161 -11.34 -14.22 -2.93
N ALA A 162 -12.38 -13.84 -3.65
CA ALA A 162 -13.50 -14.70 -3.94
C ALA A 162 -13.01 -15.98 -4.65
N PRO A 163 -13.67 -17.14 -4.43
CA PRO A 163 -13.40 -18.35 -5.19
C PRO A 163 -13.45 -18.06 -6.70
N LYS A 164 -12.55 -18.68 -7.48
CA LYS A 164 -12.35 -18.42 -8.92
C LYS A 164 -13.63 -18.54 -9.77
N ASP A 165 -14.63 -19.27 -9.29
CA ASP A 165 -15.93 -19.46 -9.95
C ASP A 165 -16.88 -18.24 -9.79
N LYS A 166 -16.50 -17.28 -8.94
CA LYS A 166 -17.25 -16.03 -8.65
C LYS A 166 -16.40 -14.77 -8.84
N ALA A 167 -15.12 -14.91 -9.17
CA ALA A 167 -14.25 -13.77 -9.42
C ALA A 167 -14.57 -13.17 -10.79
N ASP A 168 -15.26 -12.03 -10.80
CA ASP A 168 -15.34 -11.20 -12.00
C ASP A 168 -13.92 -10.85 -12.44
N LYS A 169 -13.48 -11.40 -13.58
CA LYS A 169 -12.18 -11.12 -14.20
C LYS A 169 -12.13 -9.68 -14.70
N LYS A 170 -12.09 -8.70 -13.80
CA LYS A 170 -11.72 -7.34 -14.15
C LYS A 170 -10.21 -7.33 -14.37
N LEU A 171 -9.81 -7.31 -15.63
CA LEU A 171 -8.42 -7.16 -16.04
C LEU A 171 -7.97 -5.75 -15.68
N TRP A 172 -7.12 -5.62 -14.66
CA TRP A 172 -6.64 -4.35 -14.11
C TRP A 172 -5.91 -3.46 -15.14
N TRP A 173 -5.34 -4.04 -16.19
CA TRP A 173 -4.68 -3.31 -17.28
C TRP A 173 -5.63 -2.69 -18.32
N LYS A 174 -6.95 -2.86 -18.20
CA LYS A 174 -7.93 -2.27 -19.12
C LYS A 174 -8.41 -0.87 -18.71
N PHE A 175 -7.89 -0.34 -17.61
CA PHE A 175 -8.25 0.97 -17.08
C PHE A 175 -7.15 2.03 -17.30
N TRP A 176 -6.17 1.71 -18.17
CA TRP A 176 -5.09 2.57 -18.64
C TRP A 176 -5.12 2.67 -20.16
#